data_AF-A0A810QGM2-F1
#
_entry.id   AF-A0A810QGM2-F1
#
_cell.length_a   1.000
_cell.length_b   1.000
_cell.length_c   1.000
_cell.angle_alpha   90.00
_cell.angle_beta   90.00
_cell.angle_gamma   90.00
#
_symmetry.space_group_name_H-M   'P 1'
#
loop_
_entity.id
_entity.type
_entity.pdbx_description
1 polymer ?
#
loop_
_entity_poly.entity_id
_entity_poly.type
_entity_poly.pdbx_seq_one_letter_code
_entity_poly.pdbx_strand_id
1 'polypeptide(L)'
;MSDKIRKYVLPNLPYLFVFWFFSKIGTAYRIAPGADFGTKLMGMLDTFPKAFETYWPGLGGIDLLVGLAGAAGVYLLIQSKIKQAKKFRRDAEYGTARWGTKEDIKPFVDPKFQNNVILTGTEFLTMNTRPKIPANARNLNACVIGSSGSGKTRFWLTPQLLQAHSSYVVVDPKGGTLDQCGRFLQREKYKVRVFNSIDFSKSMHYNPLAYIKTESDVLKFVTALIANTKGDGKEGDEFWTKAETLLYCALVAYIVFEGPEEERNMNTLVEMINSMEVREDDETFKNAVDYMFDGLERRSPQHFAVRQYKKYKLASGDICSK
;
A
#
# COMPACT_ATOMS: atom_id res chain seq x y z
N MET A 1 38.95 -1.50 5.68
CA MET A 1 38.85 -0.60 4.50
C MET A 1 37.38 -0.19 4.38
N SER A 2 37.03 1.10 4.34
CA SER A 2 35.62 1.54 4.25
C SER A 2 34.94 0.93 3.02
N ASP A 3 33.70 0.45 3.14
CA ASP A 3 32.93 -0.12 2.01
C ASP A 3 32.85 0.81 0.80
N LYS A 4 32.91 2.13 1.06
CA LYS A 4 33.01 3.15 0.01
C LYS A 4 34.29 3.01 -0.81
N ILE A 5 35.45 2.86 -0.16
CA ILE A 5 36.76 2.72 -0.83
C ILE A 5 36.80 1.42 -1.64
N ARG A 6 36.32 0.31 -1.04
CA ARG A 6 36.25 -0.99 -1.71
C ARG A 6 35.43 -0.94 -3.00
N LYS A 7 34.31 -0.20 -2.98
CA LYS A 7 33.40 -0.02 -4.11
C LYS A 7 34.02 0.76 -5.28
N TYR A 8 34.93 1.70 -5.03
CA TYR A 8 35.56 2.50 -6.09
C TYR A 8 36.91 1.93 -6.56
N VAL A 9 37.68 1.29 -5.69
CA VAL A 9 39.03 0.83 -6.02
C VAL A 9 39.01 -0.49 -6.79
N LEU A 10 38.25 -1.50 -6.34
CA LEU A 10 38.28 -2.81 -6.99
C LEU A 10 37.77 -2.81 -8.43
N PRO A 11 36.67 -2.12 -8.79
CA PRO A 11 36.21 -2.12 -10.17
C PRO A 11 37.15 -1.37 -11.13
N ASN A 12 37.99 -0.47 -10.60
CA ASN A 12 38.89 0.34 -11.41
C ASN A 12 40.31 -0.27 -11.57
N LEU A 13 40.67 -1.21 -10.69
CA LEU A 13 41.98 -1.89 -10.70
C LEU A 13 42.31 -2.58 -12.04
N PRO A 14 41.39 -3.28 -12.74
CA PRO A 14 41.68 -3.87 -14.05
C PRO A 14 42.09 -2.85 -15.12
N TYR A 15 41.56 -1.62 -15.06
CA TYR A 15 41.92 -0.59 -16.04
C TYR A 15 43.34 -0.05 -15.83
N LEU A 16 43.91 -0.19 -14.62
CA LEU A 16 45.33 0.10 -14.39
C LEU A 16 46.23 -0.94 -15.08
N PHE A 17 45.82 -2.21 -15.12
CA PHE A 17 46.52 -3.24 -15.89
C PHE A 17 46.38 -3.03 -17.40
N VAL A 18 45.20 -2.64 -17.87
CA VAL A 18 44.98 -2.25 -19.27
C VAL A 18 45.87 -1.05 -19.62
N PHE A 19 45.87 -0.01 -18.79
CA PHE A 19 46.73 1.16 -18.95
C PHE A 19 48.21 0.76 -19.05
N TRP A 20 48.69 -0.08 -18.13
CA TRP A 20 50.06 -0.58 -18.13
C TRP A 20 50.39 -1.33 -19.42
N PHE A 21 49.52 -2.25 -19.85
CA PHE A 21 49.71 -3.05 -21.07
C PHE A 21 49.77 -2.18 -22.33
N PHE A 22 48.83 -1.25 -22.50
CA PHE A 22 48.84 -0.35 -23.65
C PHE A 22 50.01 0.66 -23.60
N SER A 23 50.47 1.04 -22.41
CA SER A 23 51.67 1.85 -22.26
C SER A 23 52.94 1.11 -22.69
N LYS A 24 53.00 -0.20 -22.47
CA LYS A 24 54.07 -1.06 -23.01
C LYS A 24 54.04 -1.18 -24.53
N ILE A 25 52.86 -1.25 -25.12
CA ILE A 25 52.70 -1.18 -26.59
C ILE A 25 53.22 0.16 -27.13
N GLY A 26 52.92 1.27 -26.46
CA GLY A 26 53.49 2.58 -26.81
C GLY A 26 55.02 2.60 -26.71
N THR A 27 55.57 1.96 -25.67
CA THR A 27 57.02 1.83 -25.48
C THR A 27 57.66 1.01 -26.61
N ALA A 28 57.06 -0.13 -26.99
CA ALA A 28 57.51 -0.97 -28.11
C ALA A 28 57.49 -0.20 -29.43
N TYR A 29 56.42 0.56 -29.69
CA TYR A 29 56.32 1.41 -30.86
C TYR A 29 57.39 2.51 -30.87
N ARG A 30 57.73 3.10 -29.71
CA ARG A 30 58.75 4.15 -29.61
C ARG A 30 60.15 3.64 -29.95
N ILE A 31 60.51 2.44 -29.50
CA ILE A 31 61.86 1.86 -29.68
C ILE A 31 62.00 1.08 -31.00
N ALA A 32 60.90 0.87 -31.74
CA ALA A 32 60.89 0.19 -33.02
C ALA A 32 61.67 0.96 -34.11
N PRO A 33 62.51 0.26 -34.91
CA PRO A 33 63.21 0.87 -36.04
C PRO A 33 62.24 1.15 -37.19
N GLY A 34 62.34 2.33 -37.81
CA GLY A 34 61.53 2.74 -38.95
C GLY A 34 61.29 4.25 -39.00
N ALA A 35 61.34 4.83 -40.20
CA ALA A 35 61.08 6.26 -40.44
C ALA A 35 59.59 6.57 -40.66
N ASP A 36 58.84 5.60 -41.19
CA ASP A 36 57.43 5.74 -41.54
C ASP A 36 56.54 4.93 -40.59
N PHE A 37 55.27 5.34 -40.45
CA PHE A 37 54.31 4.71 -39.54
C PHE A 37 54.19 3.19 -39.77
N GLY A 38 54.12 2.75 -41.03
CA GLY A 38 53.96 1.33 -41.38
C GLY A 38 55.22 0.49 -41.14
N THR A 39 56.41 1.03 -41.43
CA THR A 39 57.69 0.32 -41.19
C THR A 39 57.98 0.21 -39.70
N LYS A 40 57.63 1.24 -38.92
CA LYS A 40 57.72 1.25 -37.46
C LYS A 40 56.76 0.28 -36.79
N LEU A 41 55.57 0.07 -37.37
CA LEU A 41 54.62 -0.94 -36.89
C LEU A 41 55.13 -2.37 -37.12
N MET A 42 55.82 -2.63 -38.25
CA MET A 42 56.46 -3.92 -38.50
C MET A 42 57.65 -4.15 -37.56
N GLY A 43 58.51 -3.14 -37.35
CA GLY A 43 59.61 -3.19 -36.39
C GLY A 43 59.17 -3.28 -34.92
N MET A 44 57.90 -3.02 -34.64
CA MET A 44 57.31 -3.20 -33.31
C MET A 44 57.28 -4.69 -32.92
N LEU A 45 57.16 -5.62 -33.88
CA LEU A 45 57.12 -7.06 -33.60
C LEU A 45 58.42 -7.55 -32.95
N ASP A 46 59.56 -7.04 -33.41
CA ASP A 46 60.89 -7.41 -32.89
C ASP A 46 61.23 -6.71 -31.56
N THR A 47 60.59 -5.57 -31.30
CA THR A 47 60.81 -4.77 -30.08
C THR A 47 59.76 -5.00 -29.00
N PHE A 48 58.69 -5.72 -29.33
CA PHE A 48 57.64 -6.10 -28.40
C PHE A 48 58.20 -6.93 -27.23
N PRO A 49 59.00 -8.00 -27.41
CA PRO A 49 59.55 -8.75 -26.28
C PRO A 49 60.40 -7.88 -25.36
N LYS A 50 61.23 -7.00 -25.95
CA LYS A 50 62.13 -6.08 -25.22
C LYS A 50 61.37 -5.05 -24.37
N ALA A 51 60.21 -4.58 -24.85
CA ALA A 51 59.38 -3.64 -24.08
C ALA A 51 58.79 -4.26 -22.80
N PHE A 52 58.61 -5.59 -22.78
CA PHE A 52 58.03 -6.36 -21.67
C PHE A 52 59.07 -6.96 -20.71
N GLU A 53 60.37 -6.90 -21.02
CA GLU A 53 61.45 -7.33 -20.10
C GLU A 53 61.53 -6.46 -18.84
N THR A 54 61.18 -5.17 -18.95
CA THR A 54 61.14 -4.25 -17.81
C THR A 54 59.73 -4.17 -17.24
N TYR A 55 59.57 -4.23 -15.91
CA TYR A 55 58.25 -4.14 -15.29
C TYR A 55 57.61 -2.74 -15.36
N TRP A 56 58.41 -1.67 -15.41
CA TRP A 56 57.90 -0.30 -15.37
C TRP A 56 57.46 0.24 -16.74
N PRO A 57 56.30 0.93 -16.83
CA PRO A 57 55.85 1.55 -18.07
C PRO A 57 56.86 2.62 -18.52
N GLY A 58 57.01 2.79 -19.82
CA GLY A 58 57.83 3.88 -20.36
C GLY A 58 57.23 5.23 -19.95
N LEU A 59 58.06 6.14 -19.42
CA LEU A 59 57.65 7.50 -19.08
C LEU A 59 57.62 8.43 -20.30
N GLY A 60 57.63 7.88 -21.52
CA GLY A 60 57.51 8.68 -22.74
C GLY A 60 56.09 9.25 -22.89
N GLY A 61 55.98 10.48 -23.39
CA GLY A 61 54.67 11.11 -23.62
C GLY A 61 53.74 10.27 -24.51
N ILE A 62 54.28 9.61 -25.55
CA ILE A 62 53.52 8.70 -26.42
C ILE A 62 53.09 7.44 -25.67
N ASP A 63 53.96 6.88 -24.82
CA ASP A 63 53.68 5.67 -24.03
C ASP A 63 52.49 5.89 -23.07
N LEU A 64 52.44 7.05 -22.42
CA LEU A 64 51.35 7.41 -21.51
C LEU A 64 50.04 7.70 -22.27
N LEU A 65 50.12 8.37 -23.42
CA LEU A 65 48.95 8.65 -24.26
C LEU A 65 48.31 7.37 -24.81
N VAL A 66 49.12 6.42 -25.30
CA VAL A 66 48.63 5.12 -25.77
C VAL A 66 48.03 4.32 -24.62
N GLY A 67 48.65 4.34 -23.43
CA GLY A 67 48.10 3.76 -22.21
C GLY A 67 46.73 4.32 -21.84
N LEU A 68 46.58 5.65 -21.80
CA LEU A 68 45.32 6.32 -21.48
C LEU A 68 44.24 6.03 -22.53
N ALA A 69 44.59 6.11 -23.82
CA ALA A 69 43.66 5.83 -24.91
C ALA A 69 43.16 4.37 -24.89
N GLY A 70 44.06 3.41 -24.64
CA GLY A 70 43.72 2.00 -24.50
C GLY A 70 42.80 1.73 -23.30
N ALA A 71 43.12 2.28 -22.13
CA ALA A 71 42.30 2.16 -20.94
C ALA A 71 40.91 2.79 -21.12
N ALA A 72 40.84 3.99 -21.72
CA ALA A 72 39.58 4.68 -22.02
C ALA A 72 38.74 3.90 -23.04
N GLY A 73 39.36 3.37 -24.11
CA GLY A 73 38.68 2.56 -25.11
C GLY A 73 38.07 1.29 -24.53
N VAL A 74 38.83 0.53 -23.74
CA VAL A 74 38.34 -0.67 -23.05
C VAL A 74 37.25 -0.32 -22.02
N TYR A 75 37.41 0.77 -21.28
CA TYR A 75 36.39 1.26 -20.35
C TYR A 75 35.07 1.55 -21.07
N LEU A 76 35.10 2.28 -22.19
CA LEU A 76 33.90 2.60 -22.97
C LEU A 76 33.24 1.34 -23.55
N LEU A 77 34.04 0.38 -24.04
CA LEU A 77 33.53 -0.90 -24.54
C LEU A 77 32.82 -1.71 -23.44
N ILE A 78 33.44 -1.82 -22.26
CA ILE A 78 32.84 -2.54 -21.12
C ILE A 78 31.57 -1.83 -20.65
N GLN A 79 31.58 -0.51 -20.51
CA GLN A 79 30.39 0.26 -20.12
C GLN A 79 29.25 0.13 -21.13
N SER A 80 29.56 0.12 -22.44
CA SER A 80 28.57 -0.13 -23.49
C SER A 80 27.94 -1.51 -23.35
N LYS A 81 28.77 -2.56 -23.14
CA LYS A 81 28.28 -3.92 -22.92
C LYS A 81 27.46 -4.05 -21.63
N ILE A 82 27.84 -3.40 -20.54
CA ILE A 82 27.08 -3.39 -19.28
C ILE A 82 25.72 -2.72 -19.48
N LYS A 83 25.65 -1.58 -20.19
CA LYS A 83 24.39 -0.89 -20.47
C LYS A 83 23.45 -1.69 -21.37
N GLN A 84 23.99 -2.44 -22.34
CA GLN A 84 23.22 -3.30 -23.23
C GLN A 84 22.96 -4.70 -22.66
N ALA A 85 23.55 -5.05 -21.51
CA ALA A 85 23.35 -6.34 -20.89
C ALA A 85 21.89 -6.49 -20.42
N LYS A 86 21.14 -7.30 -21.16
CA LYS A 86 19.82 -7.74 -20.72
C LYS A 86 19.96 -8.54 -19.43
N LYS A 87 19.24 -8.14 -18.39
CA LYS A 87 19.22 -8.84 -17.09
C LYS A 87 18.30 -10.06 -17.19
N PHE A 88 18.87 -11.20 -17.58
CA PHE A 88 18.17 -12.47 -17.56
C PHE A 88 18.37 -13.16 -16.21
N ARG A 89 17.29 -13.70 -15.64
CA ARG A 89 17.39 -14.68 -14.56
C ARG A 89 17.45 -16.06 -15.20
N ARG A 90 18.67 -16.56 -15.42
CA ARG A 90 18.88 -17.91 -15.95
C ARG A 90 18.47 -18.92 -14.86
N ASP A 91 17.79 -19.98 -15.28
CA ASP A 91 17.32 -21.08 -14.43
C ASP A 91 16.30 -20.70 -13.33
N ALA A 92 15.62 -19.55 -13.50
CA ALA A 92 14.58 -19.11 -12.60
C ALA A 92 13.28 -18.89 -13.36
N GLU A 93 12.27 -19.67 -13.01
CA GLU A 93 10.91 -19.48 -13.53
C GLU A 93 10.28 -18.21 -12.97
N TYR A 94 9.26 -17.72 -13.67
CA TYR A 94 8.46 -16.61 -13.20
C TYR A 94 7.78 -17.00 -11.87
N GLY A 95 7.91 -16.17 -10.84
CA GLY A 95 7.37 -16.45 -9.50
C GLY A 95 8.31 -17.15 -8.53
N THR A 96 9.56 -17.42 -8.92
CA THR A 96 10.59 -17.91 -7.99
C THR A 96 10.83 -16.95 -6.81
N ALA A 97 10.88 -17.52 -5.60
CA ALA A 97 11.08 -16.79 -4.35
C ALA A 97 12.36 -17.26 -3.63
N ARG A 98 12.96 -16.34 -2.87
CA ARG A 98 14.09 -16.64 -1.98
C ARG A 98 13.95 -15.87 -0.68
N TRP A 99 14.66 -16.30 0.35
CA TRP A 99 14.82 -15.51 1.56
C TRP A 99 15.49 -14.17 1.24
N GLY A 100 14.86 -13.10 1.73
CA GLY A 100 15.39 -11.76 1.62
C GLY A 100 16.56 -11.54 2.56
N THR A 101 17.42 -10.60 2.19
CA THR A 101 18.53 -10.11 3.02
C THR A 101 18.30 -8.65 3.39
N LYS A 102 19.06 -8.13 4.35
CA LYS A 102 18.98 -6.72 4.77
C LYS A 102 19.19 -5.73 3.62
N GLU A 103 20.01 -6.06 2.63
CA GLU A 103 20.23 -5.19 1.47
C GLU A 103 19.03 -5.20 0.50
N ASP A 104 18.21 -6.25 0.50
CA ASP A 104 17.00 -6.32 -0.32
C ASP A 104 15.91 -5.37 0.21
N ILE A 105 15.76 -5.26 1.54
CA ILE A 105 14.71 -4.41 2.14
C ILE A 105 15.08 -2.92 2.19
N LYS A 106 16.37 -2.61 2.30
CA LYS A 106 16.92 -1.25 2.50
C LYS A 106 16.38 -0.17 1.56
N PRO A 107 16.14 -0.41 0.25
CA PRO A 107 15.56 0.61 -0.64
C PRO A 107 14.12 0.99 -0.30
N PHE A 108 13.43 0.16 0.48
CA PHE A 108 12.04 0.34 0.90
C PHE A 108 11.93 0.92 2.31
N VAL A 109 13.05 1.20 2.99
CA VAL A 109 13.08 1.73 4.37
C VAL A 109 13.20 3.25 4.35
N ASP A 110 12.38 3.95 5.14
CA ASP A 110 12.52 5.37 5.41
C ASP A 110 13.67 5.62 6.41
N PRO A 111 14.53 6.63 6.19
CA PRO A 111 15.60 6.96 7.13
C PRO A 111 15.11 7.27 8.56
N LYS A 112 13.91 7.82 8.71
CA LYS A 112 13.31 8.09 10.01
C LYS A 112 12.52 6.86 10.45
N PHE A 113 12.98 6.21 11.52
CA PHE A 113 12.38 4.96 12.03
C PHE A 113 10.85 5.04 12.16
N GLN A 114 10.33 6.12 12.77
CA GLN A 114 8.89 6.29 13.03
C GLN A 114 8.02 6.32 11.76
N ASN A 115 8.63 6.59 10.60
CA ASN A 115 7.91 6.64 9.32
C ASN A 115 7.83 5.24 8.66
N ASN A 116 8.11 4.17 9.41
CA ASN A 116 8.10 2.81 8.89
C ASN A 116 7.09 1.90 9.59
N VAL A 117 6.53 0.96 8.83
CA VAL A 117 5.93 -0.26 9.35
C VAL A 117 7.04 -1.19 9.81
N ILE A 118 6.99 -1.63 11.05
CA ILE A 118 7.93 -2.59 11.62
C ILE A 118 7.47 -3.98 11.21
N LEU A 119 8.29 -4.69 10.42
CA LEU A 119 8.00 -6.07 10.04
C LEU A 119 8.66 -7.07 10.99
N THR A 120 9.94 -6.83 11.26
CA THR A 120 10.79 -7.63 12.13
C THR A 120 11.77 -6.70 12.86
N GLY A 121 12.77 -7.26 13.56
CA GLY A 121 13.86 -6.45 14.12
C GLY A 121 14.79 -5.80 13.08
N THR A 122 14.80 -6.29 11.84
CA THR A 122 15.72 -5.86 10.78
C THR A 122 15.03 -5.33 9.53
N GLU A 123 13.80 -5.76 9.27
CA GLU A 123 13.02 -5.40 8.09
C GLU A 123 11.94 -4.37 8.43
N PHE A 124 11.91 -3.31 7.63
CA PHE A 124 10.98 -2.19 7.76
C PHE A 124 10.42 -1.81 6.39
N LEU A 125 9.22 -1.24 6.35
CA LEU A 125 8.65 -0.68 5.13
C LEU A 125 8.25 0.77 5.34
N THR A 126 8.70 1.65 4.46
CA THR A 126 8.31 3.06 4.49
C THR A 126 6.80 3.20 4.36
N MET A 127 6.21 3.99 5.25
CA MET A 127 4.80 4.38 5.15
C MET A 127 4.56 5.46 4.09
N ASN A 128 5.62 5.97 3.46
CA ASN A 128 5.49 6.90 2.34
C ASN A 128 5.00 6.17 1.09
N THR A 129 3.77 6.45 0.68
CA THR A 129 3.16 5.88 -0.53
C THR A 129 3.75 6.41 -1.84
N ARG A 130 4.55 7.49 -1.77
CA ARG A 130 5.21 8.13 -2.91
C ARG A 130 6.72 8.29 -2.66
N PRO A 131 7.49 7.18 -2.62
CA PRO A 131 8.94 7.26 -2.50
C PRO A 131 9.56 7.89 -3.74
N LYS A 132 10.78 8.44 -3.60
CA LYS A 132 11.54 9.07 -4.71
C LYS A 132 11.69 8.15 -5.93
N ILE A 133 11.76 6.84 -5.69
CA ILE A 133 11.78 5.81 -6.73
C ILE A 133 10.42 5.12 -6.69
N PRO A 134 9.51 5.38 -7.64
CA PRO A 134 8.14 4.84 -7.63
C PRO A 134 8.09 3.31 -7.59
N ALA A 135 9.08 2.62 -8.17
CA ALA A 135 9.20 1.17 -8.12
C ALA A 135 9.37 0.60 -6.69
N ASN A 136 9.72 1.46 -5.73
CA ASN A 136 9.85 1.12 -4.32
C ASN A 136 8.56 1.30 -3.52
N ALA A 137 7.48 1.78 -4.13
CA ALA A 137 6.19 1.81 -3.47
C ALA A 137 5.71 0.36 -3.23
N ARG A 138 5.29 0.07 -1.99
CA ARG A 138 4.79 -1.24 -1.58
C ARG A 138 3.41 -1.11 -0.96
N ASN A 139 2.63 -2.18 -1.08
CA ASN A 139 1.39 -2.31 -0.34
C ASN A 139 1.71 -2.39 1.17
N LEU A 140 0.99 -1.61 1.97
CA LEU A 140 1.20 -1.51 3.42
C LEU A 140 0.23 -2.39 4.22
N ASN A 141 -0.72 -3.04 3.54
CA ASN A 141 -1.59 -4.03 4.17
C ASN A 141 -0.76 -5.25 4.57
N ALA A 142 -0.90 -5.67 5.83
CA ALA A 142 -0.20 -6.82 6.37
C ALA A 142 -1.20 -7.89 6.84
N CYS A 143 -0.98 -9.13 6.41
CA CYS A 143 -1.67 -10.31 6.91
C CYS A 143 -0.74 -11.07 7.86
N VAL A 144 -1.10 -11.14 9.14
CA VAL A 144 -0.27 -11.78 10.17
C VAL A 144 -0.94 -13.08 10.62
N ILE A 145 -0.36 -14.20 10.20
CA ILE A 145 -0.86 -15.54 10.49
C ILE A 145 -0.06 -16.13 11.66
N GLY A 146 -0.75 -16.70 12.64
CA GLY A 146 -0.11 -17.39 13.76
C GLY A 146 -1.13 -18.08 14.65
N SER A 147 -0.71 -19.13 15.35
CA SER A 147 -1.53 -19.87 16.31
C SER A 147 -1.97 -19.01 17.50
N SER A 148 -2.91 -19.50 18.30
CA SER A 148 -3.22 -18.89 19.60
C SER A 148 -1.96 -18.88 20.48
N GLY A 149 -1.71 -17.79 21.20
CA GLY A 149 -0.53 -17.64 22.06
C GLY A 149 0.78 -17.29 21.33
N SER A 150 0.81 -17.25 19.98
CA SER A 150 2.03 -16.91 19.22
C SER A 150 2.51 -15.46 19.37
N GLY A 151 1.80 -14.64 20.14
CA GLY A 151 2.18 -13.25 20.42
C GLY A 151 1.86 -12.25 19.31
N LYS A 152 0.91 -12.52 18.40
CA LYS A 152 0.50 -11.59 17.33
C LYS A 152 0.29 -10.16 17.83
N THR A 153 -0.47 -9.98 18.91
CA THR A 153 -0.70 -8.66 19.51
C THR A 153 0.61 -8.04 20.01
N ARG A 154 1.39 -8.77 20.82
CA ARG A 154 2.60 -8.27 21.46
C ARG A 154 3.74 -7.94 20.48
N PHE A 155 3.95 -8.79 19.47
CA PHE A 155 5.10 -8.69 18.57
C PHE A 155 4.81 -7.87 17.30
N TRP A 156 3.55 -7.84 16.85
CA TRP A 156 3.18 -7.07 15.66
C TRP A 156 2.40 -5.80 16.02
N LEU A 157 1.24 -5.92 16.68
CA LEU A 157 0.35 -4.78 16.88
C LEU A 157 0.90 -3.75 17.87
N THR A 158 1.39 -4.20 19.02
CA THR A 158 1.87 -3.31 20.10
C THR A 158 3.01 -2.40 19.63
N PRO A 159 4.08 -2.88 18.95
CA PRO A 159 5.13 -2.00 18.42
C PRO A 159 4.57 -0.94 17.47
N GLN A 160 3.60 -1.30 16.61
CA GLN A 160 2.98 -0.36 15.68
C GLN A 160 2.22 0.76 16.39
N LEU A 161 1.51 0.46 17.47
CA LEU A 161 0.81 1.45 18.29
C LEU A 161 1.78 2.34 19.08
N LEU A 162 2.85 1.75 19.60
CA LEU A 162 3.88 2.47 20.37
C LEU A 162 4.72 3.42 19.51
N GLN A 163 4.66 3.34 18.18
CA GLN A 163 5.24 4.36 17.31
C GLN A 163 4.47 5.69 17.35
N ALA A 164 3.19 5.68 17.79
CA ALA A 164 2.33 6.87 17.90
C ALA A 164 2.33 7.78 16.64
N HIS A 165 2.48 7.18 15.46
CA HIS A 165 2.71 7.92 14.22
C HIS A 165 1.41 8.38 13.54
N SER A 166 0.34 7.58 13.61
CA SER A 166 -0.89 7.76 12.82
C SER A 166 -2.15 7.63 13.68
N SER A 167 -3.30 8.04 13.14
CA SER A 167 -4.59 7.67 13.74
C SER A 167 -4.82 6.16 13.66
N TYR A 168 -5.25 5.56 14.77
CA TYR A 168 -5.46 4.12 14.88
C TYR A 168 -6.94 3.80 15.10
N VAL A 169 -7.42 2.77 14.39
CA VAL A 169 -8.69 2.09 14.69
C VAL A 169 -8.31 0.64 15.02
N VAL A 170 -8.62 0.21 16.24
CA VAL A 170 -8.20 -1.10 16.75
C VAL A 170 -9.43 -1.87 17.19
N VAL A 171 -9.62 -3.06 16.60
CA VAL A 171 -10.59 -4.05 17.09
C VAL A 171 -9.89 -4.87 18.16
N ASP A 172 -10.34 -4.75 19.41
CA ASP A 172 -9.72 -5.38 20.58
C ASP A 172 -10.70 -6.30 21.32
N PRO A 173 -10.89 -7.55 20.85
CA PRO A 173 -11.88 -8.47 21.41
C PRO A 173 -11.68 -8.81 22.90
N LYS A 174 -10.47 -8.59 23.43
CA LYS A 174 -10.09 -8.95 24.81
C LYS A 174 -9.85 -7.74 25.72
N GLY A 175 -9.88 -6.52 25.17
CA GLY A 175 -9.53 -5.29 25.90
C GLY A 175 -8.05 -5.11 26.25
N GLY A 176 -7.21 -6.12 25.99
CA GLY A 176 -5.80 -6.11 26.40
C GLY A 176 -4.93 -5.10 25.64
N THR A 177 -5.32 -4.70 24.44
CA THR A 177 -4.57 -3.71 23.65
C THR A 177 -4.77 -2.31 24.22
N LEU A 178 -6.01 -1.97 24.59
CA LEU A 178 -6.32 -0.71 25.26
C LEU A 178 -5.60 -0.61 26.62
N ASP A 179 -5.60 -1.68 27.41
CA ASP A 179 -4.91 -1.71 28.71
C ASP A 179 -3.39 -1.51 28.58
N GLN A 180 -2.78 -2.12 27.57
CA GLN A 180 -1.34 -2.04 27.34
C GLN A 180 -0.90 -0.68 26.76
N CYS A 181 -1.63 -0.16 25.78
CA CYS A 181 -1.19 0.98 24.98
C CYS A 181 -1.96 2.28 25.25
N GLY A 182 -3.15 2.21 25.84
CA GLY A 182 -4.07 3.35 25.98
C GLY A 182 -3.48 4.52 26.75
N ARG A 183 -2.85 4.24 27.91
CA ARG A 183 -2.17 5.27 28.71
C ARG A 183 -0.99 5.91 27.99
N PHE A 184 -0.26 5.14 27.20
CA PHE A 184 0.83 5.66 26.38
C PHE A 184 0.29 6.61 25.30
N LEU A 185 -0.73 6.18 24.55
CA LEU A 185 -1.35 7.02 23.52
C LEU A 185 -1.91 8.33 24.09
N GLN A 186 -2.53 8.29 25.27
CA GLN A 186 -2.97 9.51 25.96
C GLN A 186 -1.82 10.47 26.29
N ARG A 187 -0.66 9.95 26.70
CA ARG A 187 0.55 10.77 26.95
C ARG A 187 1.11 11.37 25.66
N GLU A 188 1.01 10.63 24.55
CA GLU A 188 1.29 11.12 23.20
C GLU A 188 0.17 12.03 22.64
N LYS A 189 -0.74 12.51 23.50
CA LYS A 189 -1.82 13.47 23.21
C LYS A 189 -2.90 12.96 22.25
N TYR A 190 -3.04 11.64 22.11
CA TYR A 190 -4.15 11.06 21.36
C TYR A 190 -5.48 11.24 22.10
N LYS A 191 -6.54 11.54 21.33
CA LYS A 191 -7.92 11.44 21.80
C LYS A 191 -8.38 9.99 21.70
N VAL A 192 -8.22 9.24 22.79
CA VAL A 192 -8.65 7.84 22.85
C VAL A 192 -10.18 7.78 22.97
N ARG A 193 -10.83 7.11 22.03
CA ARG A 193 -12.27 6.81 22.04
C ARG A 193 -12.47 5.30 22.09
N VAL A 194 -13.40 4.84 22.93
CA VAL A 194 -13.64 3.41 23.16
C VAL A 194 -15.09 3.10 22.87
N PHE A 195 -15.35 2.22 21.90
CA PHE A 195 -16.68 1.67 21.65
C PHE A 195 -16.70 0.23 22.13
N ASN A 196 -17.41 -0.02 23.22
CA ASN A 196 -17.59 -1.34 23.83
C ASN A 196 -19.01 -1.84 23.52
N SER A 197 -19.10 -2.94 22.76
CA SER A 197 -20.36 -3.58 22.37
C SER A 197 -20.82 -4.67 23.33
N ILE A 198 -20.09 -4.91 24.43
CA ILE A 198 -20.41 -5.92 25.46
C ILE A 198 -20.94 -5.21 26.71
N ASP A 199 -20.17 -4.26 27.24
CA ASP A 199 -20.53 -3.50 28.44
C ASP A 199 -20.73 -2.03 28.05
N PHE A 200 -21.97 -1.67 27.77
CA PHE A 200 -22.33 -0.32 27.34
C PHE A 200 -22.06 0.73 28.41
N SER A 201 -22.01 0.38 29.71
CA SER A 201 -21.68 1.31 30.80
C SER A 201 -20.24 1.84 30.71
N LYS A 202 -19.36 1.08 30.04
CA LYS A 202 -17.95 1.42 29.80
C LYS A 202 -17.69 1.82 28.35
N SER A 203 -18.75 2.04 27.57
CA SER A 203 -18.67 2.42 26.17
C SER A 203 -18.85 3.92 26.01
N MET A 204 -18.15 4.50 25.04
CA MET A 204 -18.57 5.78 24.49
C MET A 204 -19.71 5.51 23.53
N HIS A 205 -20.84 6.16 23.75
CA HIS A 205 -22.01 6.03 22.88
C HIS A 205 -21.66 6.41 21.43
N TYR A 206 -22.22 5.65 20.49
CA TYR A 206 -22.05 5.86 19.06
C TYR A 206 -23.42 5.88 18.41
N ASN A 207 -23.72 6.96 17.70
CA ASN A 207 -24.90 7.08 16.86
C ASN A 207 -24.46 7.21 15.40
N PRO A 208 -24.66 6.20 14.54
CA PRO A 208 -24.26 6.27 13.14
C PRO A 208 -25.05 7.31 12.35
N LEU A 209 -26.30 7.57 12.71
CA LEU A 209 -27.18 8.50 11.98
C LEU A 209 -26.70 9.95 12.10
N ALA A 210 -26.00 10.30 13.18
CA ALA A 210 -25.39 11.62 13.38
C ALA A 210 -24.32 11.98 12.33
N TYR A 211 -23.82 10.99 11.58
CA TYR A 211 -22.81 11.18 10.53
C TYR A 211 -23.39 11.22 9.12
N ILE A 212 -24.70 11.01 8.96
CA ILE A 212 -25.38 11.04 7.68
C ILE A 212 -25.76 12.48 7.34
N LYS A 213 -25.23 12.99 6.23
CA LYS A 213 -25.48 14.38 5.78
C LYS A 213 -26.11 14.46 4.41
N THR A 214 -25.93 13.43 3.59
CA THR A 214 -26.37 13.42 2.19
C THR A 214 -27.12 12.13 1.86
N GLU A 215 -27.89 12.16 0.79
CA GLU A 215 -28.57 10.95 0.25
C GLU A 215 -27.58 9.82 -0.07
N SER A 216 -26.36 10.16 -0.52
CA SER A 216 -25.29 9.19 -0.74
C SER A 216 -24.85 8.51 0.54
N ASP A 217 -24.84 9.24 1.67
CA ASP A 217 -24.45 8.67 2.96
C ASP A 217 -25.55 7.74 3.51
N VAL A 218 -26.82 8.03 3.25
CA VAL A 218 -27.93 7.12 3.54
C VAL A 218 -27.71 5.78 2.83
N LEU A 219 -27.45 5.81 1.52
CA LEU A 219 -27.21 4.60 0.73
C LEU A 219 -25.99 3.81 1.22
N LYS A 220 -24.88 4.48 1.54
CA LYS A 220 -23.68 3.85 2.11
C LYS A 220 -23.98 3.19 3.46
N PHE A 221 -24.68 3.89 4.34
CA PHE A 221 -25.05 3.38 5.65
C PHE A 221 -25.96 2.15 5.54
N VAL A 222 -27.02 2.22 4.73
CA VAL A 222 -27.96 1.11 4.54
C VAL A 222 -27.27 -0.09 3.91
N THR A 223 -26.41 0.13 2.91
CA THR A 223 -25.63 -0.95 2.29
C THR A 223 -24.70 -1.62 3.30
N ALA A 224 -24.02 -0.83 4.14
CA ALA A 224 -23.19 -1.37 5.20
C ALA A 224 -24.02 -2.12 6.26
N LEU A 225 -25.19 -1.62 6.63
CA LEU A 225 -26.07 -2.28 7.59
C LEU A 225 -26.51 -3.67 7.07
N ILE A 226 -27.08 -3.72 5.87
CA ILE A 226 -27.57 -4.96 5.23
C ILE A 226 -26.40 -5.94 5.04
N ALA A 227 -25.24 -5.48 4.59
CA ALA A 227 -24.08 -6.35 4.38
C ALA A 227 -23.57 -7.00 5.68
N ASN A 228 -23.75 -6.35 6.83
CA ASN A 228 -23.32 -6.87 8.13
C ASN A 228 -24.41 -7.63 8.89
N THR A 229 -25.67 -7.59 8.45
CA THR A 229 -26.79 -8.37 9.02
C THR A 229 -27.12 -9.62 8.19
N LYS A 230 -26.63 -9.71 6.96
CA LYS A 230 -26.61 -10.94 6.18
C LYS A 230 -25.76 -11.99 6.91
N GLY A 231 -26.41 -13.02 7.46
CA GLY A 231 -25.70 -14.17 8.03
C GLY A 231 -24.95 -14.97 6.96
N ASP A 232 -24.16 -15.98 7.38
CA ASP A 232 -23.36 -16.86 6.49
C ASP A 232 -24.21 -17.81 5.60
N GLY A 233 -25.51 -17.53 5.45
CA GLY A 233 -26.45 -18.29 4.62
C GLY A 233 -26.28 -18.02 3.13
N LYS A 234 -26.88 -18.88 2.30
CA LYS A 234 -26.99 -18.64 0.85
C LYS A 234 -27.60 -17.26 0.60
N GLU A 235 -27.13 -16.56 -0.43
CA GLU A 235 -27.70 -15.29 -0.86
C GLU A 235 -29.23 -15.39 -0.90
N GLY A 236 -29.89 -14.66 -0.01
CA GLY A 236 -31.33 -14.46 -0.09
C GLY A 236 -31.67 -13.83 -1.44
N ASP A 237 -32.86 -14.10 -1.95
CA ASP A 237 -33.30 -13.62 -3.26
C ASP A 237 -33.06 -12.10 -3.39
N GLU A 238 -32.44 -11.72 -4.51
CA GLU A 238 -32.02 -10.36 -4.84
C GLU A 238 -33.19 -9.37 -4.74
N PHE A 239 -34.40 -9.86 -5.01
CA PHE A 239 -35.63 -9.10 -4.84
C PHE A 239 -35.80 -8.60 -3.39
N TRP A 240 -35.71 -9.49 -2.39
CA TRP A 240 -35.89 -9.11 -0.98
C TRP A 240 -34.79 -8.18 -0.50
N THR A 241 -33.54 -8.39 -0.95
CA THR A 241 -32.43 -7.47 -0.66
C THR A 241 -32.71 -6.07 -1.22
N LYS A 242 -33.26 -5.96 -2.44
CA LYS A 242 -33.63 -4.67 -3.05
C LYS A 242 -34.78 -3.99 -2.30
N ALA A 243 -35.81 -4.75 -1.92
CA ALA A 243 -36.94 -4.24 -1.15
C ALA A 243 -36.49 -3.71 0.22
N GLU A 244 -35.67 -4.48 0.96
CA GLU A 244 -35.07 -4.07 2.24
C GLU A 244 -34.22 -2.80 2.08
N THR A 245 -33.41 -2.73 1.02
CA THR A 245 -32.60 -1.53 0.73
C THR A 245 -33.47 -0.30 0.51
N LEU A 246 -34.53 -0.41 -0.29
CA LEU A 246 -35.46 0.70 -0.54
C LEU A 246 -36.16 1.16 0.74
N LEU A 247 -36.61 0.21 1.56
CA LEU A 247 -37.27 0.50 2.82
C LEU A 247 -36.32 1.21 3.79
N TYR A 248 -35.15 0.64 4.07
CA TYR A 248 -34.19 1.25 4.98
C TYR A 248 -33.71 2.62 4.50
N CYS A 249 -33.52 2.80 3.19
CA CYS A 249 -33.21 4.12 2.64
C CYS A 249 -34.33 5.13 2.88
N ALA A 250 -35.59 4.72 2.74
CA ALA A 250 -36.72 5.58 3.00
C ALA A 250 -36.80 5.99 4.47
N LEU A 251 -36.75 5.00 5.39
CA LEU A 251 -36.88 5.24 6.83
C LEU A 251 -35.72 6.06 7.38
N VAL A 252 -34.47 5.69 7.06
CA VAL A 252 -33.28 6.42 7.52
C VAL A 252 -33.28 7.85 6.99
N ALA A 253 -33.65 8.06 5.72
CA ALA A 253 -33.73 9.40 5.16
C ALA A 253 -34.84 10.24 5.82
N TYR A 254 -35.99 9.63 6.16
CA TYR A 254 -37.04 10.31 6.90
C TYR A 254 -36.53 10.78 8.26
N ILE A 255 -35.94 9.87 9.03
CA ILE A 255 -35.40 10.15 10.37
C ILE A 255 -34.37 11.27 10.32
N VAL A 256 -33.40 11.19 9.40
CA VAL A 256 -32.27 12.12 9.34
C VAL A 256 -32.67 13.51 8.82
N PHE A 257 -33.53 13.58 7.79
CA PHE A 257 -33.84 14.84 7.12
C PHE A 257 -35.10 15.54 7.65
N GLU A 258 -36.06 14.80 8.22
CA GLU A 258 -37.32 15.36 8.73
C GLU A 258 -37.49 15.19 10.24
N GLY A 259 -36.89 14.15 10.84
CA GLY A 259 -36.99 13.90 12.27
C GLY A 259 -36.27 14.95 13.14
N PRO A 260 -36.77 15.22 14.36
CA PRO A 260 -36.10 16.09 15.32
C PRO A 260 -34.76 15.49 15.76
N GLU A 261 -33.82 16.33 16.22
CA GLU A 261 -32.45 15.88 16.49
C GLU A 261 -32.37 14.77 17.55
N GLU A 262 -33.23 14.81 18.58
CA GLU A 262 -33.36 13.75 19.58
C GLU A 262 -33.79 12.38 19.02
N GLU A 263 -34.59 12.34 17.95
CA GLU A 263 -35.11 11.12 17.34
C GLU A 263 -34.20 10.59 16.22
N ARG A 264 -33.08 11.27 15.91
CA ARG A 264 -32.14 10.83 14.87
C ARG A 264 -31.24 9.69 15.34
N ASN A 265 -31.84 8.57 15.76
CA ASN A 265 -31.12 7.44 16.34
C ASN A 265 -31.66 6.08 15.84
N MET A 266 -30.94 5.00 16.15
CA MET A 266 -31.30 3.65 15.71
C MET A 266 -32.57 3.11 16.37
N ASN A 267 -32.94 3.58 17.57
CA ASN A 267 -34.15 3.12 18.23
C ASN A 267 -35.39 3.58 17.46
N THR A 268 -35.41 4.84 16.99
CA THR A 268 -36.48 5.36 16.14
C THR A 268 -36.62 4.57 14.84
N LEU A 269 -35.51 4.13 14.23
CA LEU A 269 -35.58 3.23 13.07
C LEU A 269 -36.27 1.90 13.40
N VAL A 270 -35.92 1.28 14.53
CA VAL A 270 -36.54 0.03 15.00
C VAL A 270 -38.02 0.24 15.33
N GLU A 271 -38.38 1.34 15.99
CA GLU A 271 -39.77 1.69 16.31
C GLU A 271 -40.61 1.91 15.05
N MET A 272 -40.06 2.62 14.05
CA MET A 272 -40.73 2.76 12.75
C MET A 272 -40.97 1.41 12.10
N ILE A 273 -39.96 0.53 12.04
CA ILE A 273 -40.10 -0.82 11.48
C ILE A 273 -41.17 -1.63 12.23
N ASN A 274 -41.17 -1.60 13.56
CA ASN A 274 -42.16 -2.30 14.38
C ASN A 274 -43.58 -1.75 14.19
N SER A 275 -43.72 -0.49 13.78
CA SER A 275 -45.01 0.16 13.53
C SER A 275 -45.54 -0.07 12.11
N MET A 276 -44.80 -0.78 11.26
CA MET A 276 -45.20 -1.10 9.89
C MET A 276 -46.08 -2.35 9.82
N GLU A 277 -47.23 -2.31 10.52
CA GLU A 277 -48.25 -3.36 10.41
C GLU A 277 -48.78 -3.43 8.96
N VAL A 278 -48.93 -4.65 8.47
CA VAL A 278 -49.56 -4.96 7.18
C VAL A 278 -50.73 -5.89 7.45
N ARG A 279 -51.90 -5.57 6.87
CA ARG A 279 -53.11 -6.39 6.92
C ARG A 279 -53.36 -6.96 5.53
N GLU A 280 -53.41 -8.28 5.42
CA GLU A 280 -53.61 -8.97 4.14
C GLU A 280 -55.07 -8.87 3.67
N ASP A 281 -56.01 -8.67 4.59
CA ASP A 281 -57.45 -8.61 4.35
C ASP A 281 -57.98 -7.20 4.02
N ASP A 282 -57.16 -6.17 4.18
CA ASP A 282 -57.51 -4.78 3.90
C ASP A 282 -56.37 -4.04 3.20
N GLU A 283 -56.39 -4.06 1.86
CA GLU A 283 -55.43 -3.32 1.02
C GLU A 283 -55.48 -1.79 1.22
N THR A 284 -56.56 -1.27 1.82
CA THR A 284 -56.71 0.17 2.09
C THR A 284 -56.15 0.58 3.45
N PHE A 285 -55.77 -0.39 4.28
CA PHE A 285 -55.18 -0.14 5.57
C PHE A 285 -53.85 0.59 5.44
N LYS A 286 -53.69 1.67 6.21
CA LYS A 286 -52.45 2.44 6.32
C LYS A 286 -51.98 2.40 7.76
N ASN A 287 -50.74 2.01 7.95
CA ASN A 287 -50.10 2.08 9.26
C ASN A 287 -49.57 3.51 9.54
N ALA A 288 -49.05 3.72 10.75
CA ALA A 288 -48.54 5.03 11.16
C ALA A 288 -47.44 5.56 10.21
N VAL A 289 -46.56 4.68 9.73
CA VAL A 289 -45.48 5.03 8.81
C VAL A 289 -46.05 5.43 7.44
N ASP A 290 -47.04 4.73 6.91
CA ASP A 290 -47.71 5.12 5.66
C ASP A 290 -48.27 6.55 5.75
N TYR A 291 -48.94 6.89 6.86
CA TYR A 291 -49.45 8.26 7.07
C TYR A 291 -48.32 9.30 7.19
N MET A 292 -47.20 8.96 7.81
CA MET A 292 -46.02 9.84 7.90
C MET A 292 -45.45 10.16 6.51
N PHE A 293 -45.35 9.15 5.63
CA PHE A 293 -44.87 9.33 4.26
C PHE A 293 -45.88 10.07 3.38
N ASP A 294 -47.19 9.83 3.53
CA ASP A 294 -48.24 10.61 2.86
C ASP A 294 -48.14 12.11 3.23
N GLY A 295 -47.94 12.40 4.52
CA GLY A 295 -47.77 13.77 5.01
C GLY A 295 -46.53 14.45 4.45
N LEU A 296 -45.41 13.72 4.39
CA LEU A 296 -44.18 14.22 3.77
C LEU A 296 -44.34 14.42 2.26
N GLU A 297 -45.01 13.51 1.57
CA GLU A 297 -45.27 13.61 0.14
C GLU A 297 -46.09 14.86 -0.21
N ARG A 298 -47.13 15.17 0.57
CA ARG A 298 -47.93 16.39 0.36
C ARG A 298 -47.10 17.67 0.48
N ARG A 299 -46.08 17.68 1.33
CA ARG A 299 -45.17 18.84 1.52
C ARG A 299 -44.05 18.87 0.49
N SER A 300 -43.44 17.72 0.21
CA SER A 300 -42.27 17.57 -0.67
C SER A 300 -42.34 16.26 -1.47
N PRO A 301 -43.06 16.27 -2.61
CA PRO A 301 -43.28 15.04 -3.41
C PRO A 301 -42.00 14.43 -3.97
N GLN A 302 -40.96 15.26 -4.16
CA GLN A 302 -39.66 14.83 -4.71
C GLN A 302 -38.63 14.51 -3.63
N HIS A 303 -39.01 14.51 -2.35
CA HIS A 303 -38.12 14.16 -1.25
C HIS A 303 -37.55 12.75 -1.43
N PHE A 304 -36.26 12.56 -1.17
CA PHE A 304 -35.59 11.28 -1.35
C PHE A 304 -36.29 10.14 -0.60
N ALA A 305 -36.64 10.36 0.67
CA ALA A 305 -37.36 9.39 1.49
C ALA A 305 -38.67 8.91 0.83
N VAL A 306 -39.48 9.84 0.32
CA VAL A 306 -40.76 9.55 -0.34
C VAL A 306 -40.54 8.74 -1.62
N ARG A 307 -39.55 9.12 -2.42
CA ARG A 307 -39.22 8.42 -3.67
C ARG A 307 -38.78 6.98 -3.42
N GLN A 308 -38.01 6.72 -2.37
CA GLN A 308 -37.62 5.35 -2.00
C GLN A 308 -38.81 4.57 -1.44
N TYR A 309 -39.64 5.18 -0.59
CA TYR A 309 -40.81 4.51 0.00
C TYR A 309 -41.83 4.09 -1.05
N LYS A 310 -42.11 4.95 -2.04
CA LYS A 310 -42.99 4.61 -3.17
C LYS A 310 -42.47 3.42 -3.97
N LYS A 311 -41.17 3.39 -4.27
CA LYS A 311 -40.55 2.27 -4.97
C LYS A 311 -40.63 0.98 -4.17
N TYR A 312 -40.45 1.06 -2.85
CA TYR A 312 -40.64 -0.07 -1.94
C TYR A 312 -42.09 -0.59 -1.99
N LYS A 313 -43.11 0.27 -1.83
CA LYS A 313 -44.53 -0.14 -1.88
C LYS A 313 -44.91 -0.76 -3.23
N LEU A 314 -44.38 -0.23 -4.35
CA LEU A 314 -44.56 -0.82 -5.68
C LEU A 314 -43.96 -2.23 -5.78
N ALA A 315 -42.78 -2.44 -5.21
CA ALA A 315 -42.13 -3.75 -5.19
C ALA A 315 -42.91 -4.74 -4.32
N SER A 316 -43.35 -4.34 -3.12
CA SER A 316 -44.11 -5.20 -2.21
C SER A 316 -45.49 -5.58 -2.76
N GLY A 317 -46.19 -4.66 -3.42
CA GLY A 317 -47.53 -4.92 -3.97
C GLY A 317 -47.56 -6.00 -5.07
N ASP A 318 -46.52 -6.07 -5.92
CA ASP A 318 -46.43 -7.06 -7.02
C ASP A 318 -46.22 -8.50 -6.51
N ILE A 319 -45.74 -8.66 -5.27
CA ILE A 319 -45.55 -9.99 -4.65
C ILE A 319 -46.85 -10.50 -4.01
N CYS A 320 -47.55 -9.65 -3.25
CA CYS A 320 -48.79 -10.06 -2.58
C CYS A 320 -49.91 -10.39 -3.58
N SER A 321 -49.81 -9.91 -4.83
CA SER A 321 -50.73 -10.24 -5.92
C SER A 321 -50.42 -11.56 -6.66
N LYS A 322 -49.35 -12.29 -6.30
CA LYS A 322 -49.00 -13.60 -6.86
C LYS A 322 -49.24 -14.73 -5.87
#